data_AF-A0A1M3N2U0-F1
#
_entry.id   AF-A0A1M3N2U0-F1
#
_cell.length_a   1.000
_cell.length_b   1.000
_cell.length_c   1.000
_cell.angle_alpha   90.00
_cell.angle_beta   90.00
_cell.angle_gamma   90.00
#
_symmetry.space_group_name_H-M   'P 1'
#
loop_
_entity.id
_entity.type
_entity.pdbx_description
1 polymer ?
#
loop_
_entity_poly.entity_id
_entity_poly.type
_entity_poly.pdbx_seq_one_letter_code
_entity_poly.pdbx_strand_id
1 'polypeptide(L)'
;MMRVMSNPENDLRSFENLVHARDWEAIESWRPRVRPEHVAPLVALYDRVGTWDERCAVLQLLQDKLHPDTRRCMHHFLSAPNGEDENFELTKAIAVCHLDRDLGRFVTYLGDREKLAADVAVWRQRALDQ
;
A
#
# COMPACT_ATOMS: atom_id res chain seq x y z
N MET A 1 -25.70 -10.58 22.63
CA MET A 1 -24.75 -9.75 21.87
C MET A 1 -25.08 -9.93 20.39
N MET A 2 -25.74 -8.95 19.78
CA MET A 2 -26.27 -9.06 18.41
C MET A 2 -25.10 -8.90 17.44
N ARG A 3 -24.74 -9.97 16.72
CA ARG A 3 -23.79 -9.87 15.59
C ARG A 3 -24.50 -9.05 14.52
N VAL A 4 -24.13 -7.77 14.38
CA VAL A 4 -24.45 -7.02 13.17
C VAL A 4 -23.75 -7.75 12.05
N MET A 5 -24.50 -8.54 11.28
CA MET A 5 -24.00 -9.19 10.08
C MET A 5 -23.65 -8.05 9.13
N SER A 6 -22.35 -7.75 8.96
CA SER A 6 -21.96 -6.74 7.99
C SER A 6 -22.39 -7.21 6.61
N ASN A 7 -23.06 -6.31 5.90
CA ASN A 7 -23.44 -6.51 4.51
C ASN A 7 -22.24 -6.07 3.66
N PRO A 8 -21.57 -6.97 2.93
CA PRO A 8 -20.37 -6.66 2.16
C PRO A 8 -20.55 -5.47 1.20
N GLU A 9 -21.74 -5.31 0.61
CA GLU A 9 -22.03 -4.20 -0.31
C GLU A 9 -22.11 -2.84 0.41
N ASN A 10 -22.62 -2.82 1.65
CA ASN A 10 -22.65 -1.60 2.47
C ASN A 10 -21.23 -1.23 2.93
N ASP A 11 -20.42 -2.23 3.28
CA ASP A 11 -19.04 -2.02 3.70
C ASP A 11 -18.21 -1.43 2.55
N LEU A 12 -18.35 -1.94 1.32
CA LEU A 12 -17.65 -1.42 0.14
C LEU A 12 -17.96 0.05 -0.15
N ARG A 13 -19.24 0.44 -0.09
CA ARG A 13 -19.64 1.84 -0.27
C ARG A 13 -19.07 2.74 0.83
N SER A 14 -19.07 2.26 2.07
CA SER A 14 -18.43 2.98 3.17
C SER A 14 -16.93 3.16 2.95
N PHE A 15 -16.22 2.13 2.50
CA PHE A 15 -14.79 2.25 2.18
C PHE A 15 -14.52 3.28 1.08
N GLU A 16 -15.30 3.25 -0.01
CA GLU A 16 -15.15 4.21 -1.12
C GLU A 16 -15.36 5.66 -0.64
N ASN A 17 -16.39 5.90 0.19
CA ASN A 17 -16.62 7.21 0.79
C ASN A 17 -15.47 7.67 1.69
N LEU A 18 -14.94 6.78 2.53
CA LEU A 18 -13.80 7.07 3.40
C LEU A 18 -12.54 7.41 2.61
N VAL A 19 -12.28 6.68 1.52
CA VAL A 19 -11.15 6.90 0.61
C VAL A 19 -11.22 8.29 -0.02
N HIS A 20 -12.37 8.66 -0.59
CA HIS A 20 -12.55 9.99 -1.19
C HIS A 20 -12.50 11.12 -0.17
N ALA A 21 -13.04 10.89 1.03
CA ALA A 21 -12.97 11.86 2.12
C ALA A 21 -11.54 12.02 2.68
N ARG A 22 -10.65 11.03 2.46
CA ARG A 22 -9.31 10.95 3.06
C ARG A 22 -9.35 11.06 4.59
N ASP A 23 -10.38 10.45 5.18
CA ASP A 23 -10.58 10.44 6.63
C ASP A 23 -9.71 9.35 7.26
N TRP A 24 -8.45 9.69 7.55
CA TRP A 24 -7.44 8.76 8.04
C TRP A 24 -7.83 8.07 9.36
N GLU A 25 -8.48 8.80 10.26
CA GLU A 25 -8.92 8.26 11.55
C GLU A 25 -10.04 7.24 11.36
N ALA A 26 -11.05 7.59 10.54
CA ALA A 26 -12.12 6.66 10.23
C ALA A 26 -11.61 5.45 9.43
N ILE A 27 -10.66 5.64 8.51
CA ILE A 27 -10.01 4.55 7.78
C ILE A 27 -9.32 3.57 8.75
N GLU A 28 -8.54 4.08 9.71
CA GLU A 28 -7.89 3.25 10.73
C GLU A 28 -8.91 2.45 11.54
N SER A 29 -10.00 3.10 11.96
CA SER A 29 -11.10 2.48 12.70
C SER A 29 -11.84 1.40 11.90
N TRP A 30 -11.96 1.59 10.58
CA TRP A 30 -12.67 0.66 9.68
C TRP A 30 -11.78 -0.45 9.11
N ARG A 31 -10.44 -0.30 9.13
CA ARG A 31 -9.49 -1.31 8.65
C ARG A 31 -9.76 -2.74 9.17
N PRO A 32 -10.07 -2.97 10.45
CA PRO A 32 -10.39 -4.31 10.95
C PRO A 32 -11.62 -4.96 10.30
N ARG A 33 -12.50 -4.16 9.67
CA ARG A 33 -13.71 -4.64 8.98
C ARG A 33 -13.43 -5.13 7.56
N VAL A 34 -12.25 -4.88 7.02
CA VAL A 34 -11.86 -5.41 5.71
C VAL A 34 -11.74 -6.93 5.81
N ARG A 35 -12.47 -7.64 4.96
CA ARG A 35 -12.53 -9.10 4.88
C ARG A 35 -11.98 -9.58 3.54
N PRO A 36 -11.68 -10.89 3.36
CA PRO A 36 -11.16 -11.41 2.10
C PRO A 36 -12.02 -11.02 0.88
N GLU A 37 -13.34 -11.04 1.01
CA GLU A 37 -14.28 -10.65 -0.07
C GLU A 37 -14.18 -9.16 -0.48
N HIS A 38 -13.62 -8.30 0.37
CA HIS A 38 -13.45 -6.87 0.07
C HIS A 38 -12.13 -6.57 -0.67
N VAL A 39 -11.16 -7.51 -0.68
CA VAL A 39 -9.81 -7.24 -1.18
C VAL A 39 -9.81 -6.92 -2.67
N ALA A 40 -10.39 -7.77 -3.51
CA ALA A 40 -10.41 -7.54 -4.96
C ALA A 40 -11.14 -6.24 -5.35
N PRO A 41 -12.32 -5.92 -4.79
CA PRO A 41 -12.95 -4.61 -5.00
C PRO A 41 -12.09 -3.41 -4.56
N LEU A 42 -11.40 -3.50 -3.43
CA LEU A 42 -10.51 -2.42 -2.96
C LEU A 42 -9.28 -2.26 -3.86
N VAL A 43 -8.71 -3.35 -4.36
CA VAL A 43 -7.65 -3.30 -5.39
C VAL A 43 -8.17 -2.64 -6.68
N ALA A 44 -9.41 -2.93 -7.10
CA ALA A 44 -10.01 -2.24 -8.24
C ALA A 44 -10.27 -0.75 -7.95
N LEU A 45 -10.64 -0.38 -6.71
CA LEU A 45 -10.77 1.02 -6.30
C LEU A 45 -9.42 1.75 -6.38
N TYR A 46 -8.33 1.12 -5.95
CA TYR A 46 -6.97 1.67 -6.04
C TYR A 46 -6.61 2.18 -7.45
N ASP A 47 -7.03 1.46 -8.49
CA ASP A 47 -6.77 1.82 -9.88
C ASP A 47 -7.66 2.97 -10.39
N ARG A 48 -8.85 3.11 -9.81
CA ARG A 48 -9.85 4.10 -10.25
C ARG A 48 -9.67 5.47 -9.59
N VAL A 49 -9.10 5.52 -8.40
CA VAL A 49 -8.88 6.79 -7.68
C VAL A 49 -7.79 7.62 -8.35
N GLY A 50 -8.00 8.94 -8.38
CA GLY A 50 -7.22 9.85 -9.20
C GLY A 50 -6.02 10.47 -8.49
N THR A 51 -6.04 10.51 -7.16
CA THR A 51 -4.99 11.16 -6.37
C THR A 51 -4.12 10.16 -5.62
N TRP A 52 -2.88 10.55 -5.35
CA TRP A 52 -1.95 9.75 -4.53
C TRP A 52 -2.49 9.52 -3.11
N ASP A 53 -3.09 10.54 -2.50
CA ASP A 53 -3.66 10.44 -1.16
C ASP A 53 -4.79 9.39 -1.11
N GLU A 54 -5.65 9.34 -2.13
CA GLU A 54 -6.70 8.31 -2.21
C GLU A 54 -6.11 6.91 -2.40
N ARG A 55 -5.05 6.77 -3.21
CA ARG A 55 -4.31 5.50 -3.35
C ARG A 55 -3.72 5.06 -2.00
N CYS A 56 -3.16 5.98 -1.23
CA CYS A 56 -2.68 5.73 0.13
C CYS A 56 -3.81 5.34 1.08
N ALA A 57 -4.99 5.97 0.99
CA ALA A 57 -6.17 5.62 1.77
C ALA A 57 -6.64 4.18 1.51
N VAL A 58 -6.66 3.75 0.24
CA VAL A 58 -6.97 2.37 -0.12
C VAL A 58 -5.94 1.39 0.46
N LEU A 59 -4.66 1.73 0.39
CA LEU A 59 -3.59 0.90 0.97
C LEU A 59 -3.68 0.79 2.48
N GLN A 60 -4.05 1.86 3.18
CA GLN A 60 -4.26 1.85 4.62
C GLN A 60 -5.37 0.85 5.02
N LEU A 61 -6.44 0.74 4.22
CA LEU A 61 -7.47 -0.29 4.41
C LEU A 61 -6.93 -1.71 4.16
N LEU A 62 -6.01 -1.87 3.22
CA LEU A 62 -5.47 -3.17 2.80
C LEU A 62 -4.26 -3.67 3.60
N GLN A 63 -3.60 -2.84 4.41
CA GLN A 63 -2.28 -3.16 4.99
C GLN A 63 -2.25 -4.45 5.83
N ASP A 64 -3.33 -4.81 6.52
CA ASP A 64 -3.40 -6.03 7.33
C ASP A 64 -3.71 -7.29 6.50
N LYS A 65 -3.85 -7.15 5.19
CA LYS A 65 -4.30 -8.22 4.29
C LYS A 65 -3.13 -8.73 3.46
N LEU A 66 -2.58 -9.85 3.92
CA LEU A 66 -1.65 -10.67 3.15
C LEU A 66 -2.44 -11.44 2.07
N HIS A 67 -2.64 -10.82 0.91
CA HIS A 67 -3.37 -11.41 -0.22
C HIS A 67 -2.58 -11.21 -1.52
N PRO A 68 -2.52 -12.21 -2.43
CA PRO A 68 -1.77 -12.08 -3.69
C PRO A 68 -2.13 -10.82 -4.50
N ASP A 69 -3.42 -10.48 -4.55
CA ASP A 69 -3.92 -9.33 -5.32
C ASP A 69 -3.43 -7.97 -4.82
N THR A 70 -3.03 -7.85 -3.54
CA THR A 70 -2.53 -6.58 -2.99
C THR A 70 -1.07 -6.31 -3.37
N ARG A 71 -0.35 -7.32 -3.87
CA ARG A 71 1.08 -7.25 -4.18
C ARG A 71 1.44 -6.11 -5.11
N ARG A 72 0.64 -5.89 -6.17
CA ARG A 72 0.90 -4.79 -7.13
C ARG A 72 0.76 -3.43 -6.46
N CYS A 73 -0.32 -3.22 -5.71
CA CYS A 73 -0.57 -1.96 -4.99
C CYS A 73 0.54 -1.68 -3.97
N MET A 74 0.98 -2.71 -3.24
CA MET A 74 2.11 -2.61 -2.30
C MET A 74 3.41 -2.28 -3.02
N HIS A 75 3.70 -2.92 -4.16
CA HIS A 75 4.90 -2.62 -4.93
C HIS A 75 4.89 -1.17 -5.43
N HIS A 76 3.76 -0.69 -5.92
CA HIS A 76 3.61 0.69 -6.37
C HIS A 76 3.82 1.68 -5.22
N PHE A 77 3.23 1.44 -4.05
CA PHE A 77 3.44 2.25 -2.85
C PHE A 77 4.90 2.33 -2.41
N LEU A 78 5.54 1.16 -2.32
CA LEU A 78 6.91 1.04 -1.86
C LEU A 78 7.92 1.63 -2.86
N SER A 79 7.54 1.75 -4.13
CA SER A 79 8.36 2.38 -5.17
C SER A 79 8.19 3.90 -5.25
N ALA A 80 7.11 4.46 -4.68
CA ALA A 80 6.84 5.89 -4.77
C ALA A 80 7.82 6.73 -3.92
N PRO A 81 8.33 7.87 -4.42
CA PRO A 81 9.18 8.75 -3.63
C PRO A 81 8.42 9.35 -2.45
N ASN A 82 8.99 9.34 -1.24
CA ASN A 82 8.43 10.06 -0.08
C ASN A 82 9.22 11.31 0.36
N GLY A 83 10.16 11.76 -0.49
CA GLY A 83 10.70 13.14 -0.50
C GLY A 83 11.61 13.59 0.64
N GLU A 84 11.46 13.06 1.87
CA GLU A 84 11.92 13.79 3.06
C GLU A 84 12.76 12.97 4.06
N ASP A 85 12.69 11.63 4.04
CA ASP A 85 13.38 10.78 5.03
C ASP A 85 14.11 9.59 4.38
N GLU A 86 15.45 9.62 4.42
CA GLU A 86 16.33 8.56 3.91
C GLU A 86 16.10 7.21 4.60
N ASN A 87 15.84 7.20 5.92
CA ASN A 87 15.58 5.98 6.68
C ASN A 87 14.22 5.35 6.32
N PHE A 88 13.25 6.20 5.99
CA PHE A 88 11.95 5.74 5.50
C PHE A 88 12.09 5.08 4.13
N GLU A 89 12.85 5.69 3.21
CA GLU A 89 13.14 5.13 1.89
C GLU A 89 13.93 3.81 1.97
N LEU A 90 14.89 3.73 2.89
CA LEU A 90 15.58 2.49 3.28
C LEU A 90 14.57 1.39 3.66
N THR A 91 13.63 1.70 4.56
CA THR A 91 12.62 0.75 5.02
C THR A 91 11.73 0.27 3.88
N LYS A 92 11.34 1.17 2.96
CA LYS A 92 10.55 0.82 1.78
C LYS A 92 11.30 -0.11 0.85
N ALA A 93 12.58 0.14 0.60
CA ALA A 93 13.41 -0.71 -0.24
C ALA A 93 13.58 -2.12 0.33
N ILE A 94 13.73 -2.23 1.65
CA ILE A 94 13.77 -3.52 2.36
C ILE A 94 12.46 -4.28 2.13
N ALA A 95 11.32 -3.59 2.25
CA ALA A 95 10.00 -4.19 2.01
C ALA A 95 9.82 -4.65 0.56
N VAL A 96 10.31 -3.91 -0.44
CA VAL A 96 10.32 -4.36 -1.85
C VAL A 96 11.14 -5.63 -2.03
N CYS A 97 12.36 -5.67 -1.48
CA CYS A 97 13.21 -6.87 -1.55
C CYS A 97 12.55 -8.09 -0.92
N HIS A 98 11.84 -7.88 0.20
CA HIS A 98 11.08 -8.95 0.85
C HIS A 98 9.91 -9.43 -0.01
N LEU A 99 9.14 -8.51 -0.62
CA LEU A 99 8.09 -8.87 -1.56
C LEU A 99 8.65 -9.70 -2.71
N ASP A 100 9.76 -9.27 -3.31
CA ASP A 100 10.42 -9.94 -4.44
C ASP A 100 11.18 -11.21 -4.07
N ARG A 101 11.24 -11.56 -2.78
CA ARG A 101 11.99 -12.70 -2.24
C ARG A 101 13.49 -12.64 -2.56
N ASP A 102 14.04 -11.45 -2.73
CA ASP A 102 15.47 -11.19 -2.99
C ASP A 102 16.14 -10.61 -1.74
N LEU A 103 16.29 -11.45 -0.71
CA LEU A 103 16.96 -11.06 0.55
C LEU A 103 18.47 -10.86 0.38
N GLY A 104 19.07 -11.33 -0.72
CA GLY A 104 20.47 -11.06 -1.06
C GLY A 104 20.69 -9.57 -1.32
N ARG A 105 19.75 -8.93 -2.02
CA ARG A 105 19.74 -7.49 -2.28
C ARG A 105 19.64 -6.64 -1.01
N PHE A 106 18.95 -7.13 0.03
CA PHE A 106 18.92 -6.48 1.34
C PHE A 106 20.30 -6.40 1.99
N VAL A 107 21.06 -7.50 1.97
CA VAL A 107 22.43 -7.53 2.52
C VAL A 107 23.34 -6.55 1.78
N THR A 108 23.16 -6.40 0.46
CA THR A 108 23.87 -5.38 -0.32
C THR A 108 23.54 -3.97 0.16
N TYR A 109 22.28 -3.63 0.41
CA TYR A 109 21.90 -2.30 0.87
C TYR A 109 22.39 -1.94 2.28
N LEU A 110 22.58 -2.94 3.16
CA LEU A 110 23.22 -2.70 4.46
C LEU A 110 24.69 -2.29 4.33
N GLY A 111 25.40 -2.81 3.31
CA GLY A 111 26.81 -2.52 3.06
C GLY A 111 27.05 -1.37 2.07
N ASP A 112 26.05 -1.02 1.26
CA ASP A 112 26.18 -0.07 0.14
C ASP A 112 24.93 0.82 0.01
N ARG A 113 24.97 1.96 0.72
CA ARG A 113 23.89 2.95 0.73
C ARG A 113 23.76 3.71 -0.60
N GLU A 114 24.84 3.83 -1.37
CA GLU A 114 24.79 4.47 -2.69
C GLU A 114 24.04 3.60 -3.69
N LYS A 115 24.26 2.28 -3.66
CA LYS A 115 23.51 1.33 -4.48
C LYS A 115 22.02 1.35 -4.17
N LEU A 116 21.67 1.47 -2.90
CA LEU A 116 20.28 1.64 -2.48
C LEU A 116 19.68 2.93 -3.07
N ALA A 117 20.37 4.07 -2.91
CA ALA A 117 19.88 5.35 -3.43
C ALA A 117 19.66 5.32 -4.95
N ALA A 118 20.58 4.67 -5.68
CA ALA A 118 20.46 4.48 -7.13
C ALA A 118 19.26 3.59 -7.51
N ASP A 119 19.04 2.47 -6.83
CA ASP A 119 17.92 1.57 -7.12
C ASP A 119 16.57 2.21 -6.76
N VAL A 120 16.51 2.91 -5.63
CA VAL A 120 15.33 3.71 -5.24
C VAL A 120 15.02 4.76 -6.31
N ALA A 121 16.02 5.47 -6.84
CA ALA A 121 15.82 6.44 -7.91
C ALA A 121 15.25 5.79 -9.20
N VAL A 122 15.72 4.61 -9.56
CA VAL A 122 15.18 3.85 -10.71
C VAL A 122 13.73 3.42 -10.46
N TRP A 123 13.40 2.94 -9.26
CA TRP A 123 12.03 2.54 -8.92
C TRP A 123 11.07 3.72 -8.89
N ARG A 124 11.51 4.85 -8.36
CA ARG A 124 10.77 6.12 -8.36
C ARG A 124 10.38 6.52 -9.79
N GLN A 125 11.32 6.48 -10.72
CA GLN A 125 11.04 6.83 -12.12
C GLN A 125 9.98 5.89 -12.73
N ARG A 126 10.12 4.58 -12.53
CA ARG A 126 9.16 3.60 -13.06
C ARG A 126 7.75 3.71 -12.46
N ALA A 127 7.64 4.16 -11.21
CA ALA A 127 6.37 4.38 -10.54
C ALA A 127 5.65 5.64 -11.05
N LEU A 128 6.41 6.68 -11.42
CA LEU A 128 5.86 7.90 -12.03
C LEU A 128 5.39 7.69 -13.46
N ASP A 129 5.96 6.71 -14.17
CA ASP A 129 5.63 6.39 -15.56
C ASP A 129 4.38 5.46 -15.71
N GLN A 130 3.70 5.07 -14.61
CA GLN A 130 2.56 4.13 -14.57
C GLN A 130 1.28 4.77 -14.02
#